data_AF-A0A920P851-F1
#
_entry.id   AF-A0A920P851-F1
#
_cell.length_a   1.000
_cell.length_b   1.000
_cell.length_c   1.000
_cell.angle_alpha   90.00
_cell.angle_beta   90.00
_cell.angle_gamma   90.00
#
_symmetry.space_group_name_H-M   'P 1'
#
loop_
_entity.id
_entity.type
_entity.pdbx_description
1 polymer ?
#
loop_
_entity_poly.entity_id
_entity_poly.type
_entity_poly.pdbx_seq_one_letter_code
_entity_poly.pdbx_strand_id
1 'polypeptide(L)'
;MIISLARHAYEITGKNSLCLAGGVALNAVANGKLLAETPFTKVYIQPSAGDGGGALGAALYAWHVALKNTDRFVMDHAYWGASFDCSDIKQSLEDFGIQGKIL
;
A
#
# COMPACT_ATOMS: atom_id res chain seq x y z
N MET A 1 5.97 3.34 21.26
CA MET A 1 5.04 4.38 20.77
C MET A 1 3.97 3.82 19.81
N ILE A 2 4.32 3.22 18.65
CA ILE A 2 3.29 2.68 17.74
C ILE A 2 2.50 1.49 18.31
N ILE A 3 3.16 0.60 19.07
CA ILE A 3 2.53 -0.55 19.71
C ILE A 3 1.51 -0.12 20.78
N SER A 4 1.86 0.90 21.58
CA SER A 4 0.94 1.44 22.59
C SER A 4 -0.30 2.08 21.95
N LEU A 5 -0.12 2.80 20.83
CA LEU A 5 -1.25 3.35 20.07
C LEU A 5 -2.12 2.24 19.47
N ALA A 6 -1.51 1.18 18.94
CA ALA A 6 -2.25 0.03 18.43
C ALA A 6 -3.07 -0.67 19.53
N ARG A 7 -2.48 -0.91 20.71
CA ARG A 7 -3.21 -1.47 21.86
C ARG A 7 -4.39 -0.58 22.27
N HIS A 8 -4.16 0.73 22.35
CA HIS A 8 -5.24 1.67 22.65
C HIS A 8 -6.35 1.66 21.58
N ALA A 9 -5.99 1.62 20.29
CA ALA A 9 -6.96 1.48 19.20
C ALA A 9 -7.76 0.18 19.31
N TYR A 10 -7.14 -0.92 19.73
CA TYR A 10 -7.84 -2.17 20.00
C TYR A 10 -8.83 -2.03 21.17
N GLU A 11 -8.40 -1.43 22.28
CA GLU A 11 -9.24 -1.22 23.47
C GLU A 11 -10.51 -0.41 23.16
N ILE A 12 -10.39 0.67 22.37
CA ILE A 12 -11.53 1.56 22.08
C ILE A 12 -12.43 1.06 20.93
N THR A 13 -11.93 0.18 20.05
CA THR A 13 -12.69 -0.28 18.87
C THR A 13 -13.14 -1.73 18.94
N GLY A 14 -12.46 -2.58 19.72
CA GLY A 14 -12.65 -4.03 19.76
C GLY A 14 -12.39 -4.74 18.43
N LYS A 15 -11.77 -4.08 17.45
CA LYS A 15 -11.54 -4.65 16.11
C LYS A 15 -10.25 -5.48 16.08
N ASN A 16 -10.29 -6.60 15.36
CA ASN A 16 -9.13 -7.47 15.16
C ASN A 16 -8.32 -7.15 13.90
N SER A 17 -8.79 -6.19 13.10
CA SER A 17 -8.21 -5.78 11.82
C SER A 17 -7.75 -4.33 11.92
N LEU A 18 -6.51 -4.06 11.54
CA LEU A 18 -5.89 -2.75 11.58
C LEU A 18 -5.46 -2.30 10.17
N CYS A 19 -5.82 -1.07 9.80
CA CYS A 19 -5.31 -0.43 8.59
C CYS A 19 -4.26 0.63 8.98
N LEU A 20 -3.12 0.64 8.29
CA LEU A 20 -2.03 1.59 8.52
C LEU A 20 -1.73 2.39 7.25
N ALA A 21 -1.52 3.69 7.43
CA ALA A 21 -1.09 4.65 6.42
C ALA A 21 -0.12 5.69 7.06
N GLY A 22 0.45 6.56 6.25
CA GLY A 22 1.56 7.45 6.62
C GLY A 22 2.92 6.79 6.40
N GLY A 23 3.96 7.57 6.10
CA GLY A 23 5.29 7.05 5.77
C GLY A 23 5.91 6.14 6.84
N VAL A 24 5.55 6.34 8.12
CA VAL A 24 6.00 5.49 9.24
C VAL A 24 5.45 4.06 9.12
N ALA A 25 4.28 3.86 8.50
CA ALA A 25 3.69 2.55 8.27
C ALA A 25 4.52 1.67 7.31
N LEU A 26 5.47 2.24 6.57
CA LEU A 26 6.39 1.48 5.71
C LEU A 26 7.54 0.82 6.48
N ASN A 27 7.61 0.98 7.80
CA ASN A 27 8.59 0.29 8.64
C ASN A 27 8.19 -1.16 8.90
N ALA A 28 8.73 -2.09 8.09
CA ALA A 28 8.44 -3.52 8.18
C ALA A 28 8.77 -4.14 9.56
N VAL A 29 9.85 -3.69 10.21
CA VAL A 29 10.23 -4.18 11.56
C VAL A 29 9.19 -3.79 12.59
N ALA A 30 8.71 -2.54 12.54
CA ALA A 30 7.64 -2.07 13.42
C ALA A 30 6.33 -2.84 13.17
N ASN A 31 5.98 -3.10 11.91
CA ASN A 31 4.78 -3.85 11.54
C ASN A 31 4.84 -5.30 12.04
N GLY A 32 6.00 -5.96 11.94
CA GLY A 32 6.21 -7.31 12.48
C GLY A 32 6.03 -7.35 14.01
N LYS A 33 6.62 -6.39 14.73
CA LYS A 33 6.42 -6.26 16.18
C LYS A 33 4.97 -5.96 16.54
N LEU A 34 4.30 -5.11 15.77
CA LEU A 34 2.88 -4.80 15.99
C LEU A 34 2.02 -6.06 15.91
N LEU A 35 2.23 -6.90 14.88
CA LEU A 35 1.53 -8.17 14.74
C LEU A 35 1.85 -9.16 15.88
N ALA A 36 3.08 -9.17 16.37
CA ALA A 36 3.50 -10.08 17.45
C ALA A 36 3.06 -9.62 18.86
N GLU A 37 3.00 -8.32 19.11
CA GLU A 37 2.86 -7.74 20.45
C GLU A 37 1.49 -7.10 20.72
N THR A 38 0.54 -7.21 19.79
CA THR A 38 -0.81 -6.64 19.92
C THR A 38 -1.89 -7.68 19.57
N PRO A 39 -3.16 -7.46 19.96
CA PRO A 39 -4.24 -8.40 19.66
C PRO A 39 -4.71 -8.40 18.18
N PHE A 40 -4.12 -7.57 17.31
CA PHE A 40 -4.50 -7.53 15.90
C PHE A 40 -4.03 -8.79 15.18
N THR A 41 -4.94 -9.40 14.40
CA THR A 41 -4.67 -10.63 13.64
C THR A 41 -4.59 -10.38 12.14
N LYS A 42 -5.10 -9.23 11.69
CA LYS A 42 -5.09 -8.79 10.30
C LYS A 42 -4.58 -7.37 10.23
N VAL A 43 -3.56 -7.14 9.42
CA VAL A 43 -3.02 -5.81 9.16
C VAL A 43 -3.02 -5.57 7.66
N TYR A 44 -3.56 -4.44 7.24
CA TYR A 44 -3.42 -3.91 5.90
C TYR A 44 -2.58 -2.64 5.94
N ILE A 45 -1.50 -2.60 5.17
CA ILE A 45 -0.65 -1.41 5.01
C ILE A 45 -0.77 -0.98 3.56
N GLN A 46 -1.08 0.29 3.34
CA GLN A 46 -1.17 0.82 1.97
C GLN A 46 0.23 0.77 1.31
N PRO A 47 0.42 0.19 0.11
CA PRO A 47 1.73 0.11 -0.56
C PRO A 47 2.49 1.44 -0.74
N SER A 48 1.77 2.49 -1.10
CA SER A 48 2.18 3.90 -1.12
C SER A 48 1.65 4.63 0.12
N ALA A 49 1.87 4.10 1.33
CA ALA A 49 1.39 4.70 2.57
C ALA A 49 1.92 6.12 2.85
N GLY A 50 3.00 6.56 2.20
CA GLY A 50 3.49 7.94 2.26
C GLY A 50 2.63 8.93 1.46
N ASP A 51 3.20 10.08 1.13
CA ASP A 51 2.48 11.17 0.47
C ASP A 51 1.89 10.78 -0.90
N GLY A 52 2.54 9.84 -1.60
CA GLY A 52 2.03 9.29 -2.87
C GLY A 52 0.65 8.64 -2.75
N GLY A 53 0.29 8.07 -1.58
CA GLY A 53 -1.03 7.49 -1.33
C GLY A 53 -2.12 8.52 -1.10
N GLY A 54 -1.76 9.79 -0.87
CA GLY A 54 -2.73 10.87 -0.62
C GLY A 54 -3.68 11.08 -1.80
N ALA A 55 -3.18 11.02 -3.03
CA ALA A 55 -3.99 11.14 -4.23
C ALA A 55 -5.03 10.02 -4.36
N LEU A 56 -4.61 8.76 -4.12
CA LEU A 56 -5.52 7.61 -4.11
C LEU A 56 -6.55 7.71 -2.98
N GLY A 57 -6.11 8.11 -1.78
CA GLY A 57 -7.00 8.34 -0.63
C GLY A 57 -8.05 9.40 -0.91
N ALA A 58 -7.69 10.51 -1.56
CA ALA A 58 -8.61 11.56 -1.97
C ALA A 58 -9.65 11.06 -2.99
N ALA A 59 -9.21 10.28 -3.99
CA ALA A 59 -10.12 9.67 -4.96
C ALA A 59 -11.10 8.69 -4.30
N LEU A 60 -10.63 7.81 -3.41
CA LEU A 60 -11.47 6.89 -2.65
C LEU A 60 -12.45 7.61 -1.71
N TYR A 61 -12.02 8.72 -1.10
CA TYR A 61 -12.89 9.56 -0.28
C TYR A 61 -14.00 10.20 -1.13
N ALA A 62 -13.65 10.77 -2.29
CA ALA A 62 -14.65 11.33 -3.20
C ALA A 62 -15.66 10.26 -3.65
N TRP A 63 -15.17 9.08 -4.04
CA TRP A 63 -16.00 7.95 -4.47
C TRP A 63 -16.97 7.46 -3.38
N HIS A 64 -16.45 7.15 -2.18
CA HIS A 64 -17.25 6.51 -1.14
C HIS A 64 -18.02 7.50 -0.27
N VAL A 65 -17.43 8.64 0.05
CA VAL A 65 -17.99 9.59 1.01
C VAL A 65 -18.78 10.68 0.31
N ALA A 66 -18.17 11.36 -0.66
CA ALA A 66 -18.82 12.48 -1.33
C ALA A 66 -19.95 12.02 -2.28
N LEU A 67 -19.68 10.97 -3.07
CA LEU A 67 -20.65 10.42 -4.04
C LEU A 67 -21.53 9.31 -3.44
N LYS A 68 -21.24 8.84 -2.22
CA LYS A 68 -21.98 7.79 -1.51
C LYS A 68 -22.04 6.45 -2.26
N ASN A 69 -21.06 6.17 -3.11
CA ASN A 69 -20.99 4.88 -3.81
C ASN A 69 -20.60 3.76 -2.84
N THR A 70 -21.29 2.63 -2.96
CA THR A 70 -21.08 1.44 -2.12
C THR A 70 -20.12 0.43 -2.73
N ASP A 71 -19.83 0.54 -4.02
CA ASP A 71 -18.94 -0.36 -4.74
C ASP A 71 -17.51 -0.24 -4.22
N ARG A 72 -16.99 -1.35 -3.71
CA ARG A 72 -15.69 -1.40 -3.05
C ARG A 72 -14.60 -1.90 -4.00
N PHE A 73 -13.59 -1.07 -4.20
CA PHE A 73 -12.34 -1.50 -4.81
C PHE A 73 -11.48 -2.28 -3.81
N VAL A 74 -10.88 -3.38 -4.27
CA VAL A 74 -9.89 -4.17 -3.52
C VAL A 74 -8.57 -4.12 -4.29
N MET A 75 -7.51 -3.67 -3.62
CA MET A 75 -6.18 -3.54 -4.21
C MET A 75 -5.37 -4.81 -3.94
N ASP A 76 -5.48 -5.80 -4.84
CA ASP A 76 -4.77 -7.08 -4.71
C ASP A 76 -3.33 -7.05 -5.27
N HIS A 77 -2.96 -5.99 -5.99
CA HIS A 77 -1.59 -5.73 -6.46
C HIS A 77 -1.27 -4.22 -6.51
N ALA A 78 0.02 -3.89 -6.61
CA ALA A 78 0.51 -2.51 -6.73
C ALA A 78 0.98 -2.11 -8.14
N TYR A 79 0.78 -2.96 -9.14
CA TYR A 79 1.18 -2.73 -10.54
C TYR A 79 0.22 -1.77 -11.29
N TRP A 80 0.19 -0.49 -10.90
CA TRP A 80 -0.65 0.54 -11.53
C TRP A 80 0.15 1.60 -12.30
N GLY A 81 1.45 1.36 -12.48
CA GLY A 81 2.32 2.17 -13.32
C GLY A 81 2.21 1.81 -14.80
N ALA A 82 3.08 2.39 -15.61
CA ALA A 82 3.20 2.02 -17.02
C ALA A 82 3.60 0.54 -17.19
N SER A 83 3.00 -0.10 -18.19
CA SER A 83 3.44 -1.40 -18.69
C SER A 83 4.44 -1.22 -19.83
N PHE A 84 5.39 -2.13 -19.95
CA PHE A 84 6.38 -2.15 -21.02
C PHE A 84 6.43 -3.55 -21.63
N ASP A 85 6.51 -3.63 -22.95
CA ASP A 85 6.66 -4.89 -23.67
C ASP A 85 8.13 -5.18 -24.04
N CYS A 86 8.39 -6.33 -24.66
CA CYS A 86 9.74 -6.71 -25.06
C CYS A 86 10.36 -5.74 -26.09
N SER A 87 9.54 -5.05 -26.88
CA SER A 87 10.01 -4.06 -27.85
C SER A 87 10.47 -2.78 -27.16
N ASP A 88 9.74 -2.31 -26.14
CA ASP A 88 10.14 -1.17 -25.31
C ASP A 88 11.49 -1.44 -24.61
N ILE A 89 11.65 -2.66 -24.08
CA ILE A 89 12.88 -3.09 -23.42
C ILE A 89 14.03 -3.16 -24.43
N LYS A 90 13.80 -3.73 -25.63
CA LYS A 90 14.82 -3.84 -26.69
C LYS A 90 15.30 -2.47 -27.14
N GLN A 91 14.36 -1.56 -27.37
CA GLN A 91 14.69 -0.19 -27.79
C GLN A 91 15.52 0.52 -26.71
N SER A 92 15.14 0.40 -25.43
CA SER A 92 15.92 0.99 -24.33
C SER A 92 17.35 0.44 -24.28
N LEU A 93 17.55 -0.87 -24.50
CA LEU A 93 18.90 -1.45 -24.54
C LEU A 93 19.73 -0.91 -25.71
N GLU A 94 19.13 -0.77 -26.90
CA GLU A 94 19.78 -0.21 -28.09
C GLU A 94 20.18 1.26 -27.88
N ASP A 95 19.30 2.07 -27.27
CA ASP A 95 19.55 3.48 -26.99
C ASP A 95 20.74 3.70 -26.05
N PHE A 96 21.00 2.76 -25.13
CA PHE A 96 22.16 2.78 -24.23
C PHE A 96 23.36 1.96 -24.75
N GLY A 97 23.29 1.39 -25.95
CA GLY A 97 24.36 0.61 -26.55
C GLY A 97 24.66 -0.73 -25.86
N ILE A 98 23.70 -1.28 -25.12
CA ILE A 98 23.84 -2.54 -24.37
C ILE A 98 23.44 -3.71 -25.28
N GLN A 99 24.34 -4.66 -25.52
CA GLN A 99 24.04 -5.89 -26.25
C GLN A 99 23.54 -6.98 -25.29
N GLY A 100 22.31 -7.45 -25.49
CA GLY A 100 21.70 -8.52 -24.70
C GLY A 100 20.58 -9.24 -25.44
N LYS A 101 20.25 -10.46 -24.98
CA LYS A 101 19.11 -11.23 -25.48
C LYS A 101 17.99 -11.16 -24.45
N ILE A 102 16.82 -10.67 -24.86
CA ILE A 102 15.61 -10.72 -24.04
C ILE A 102 15.08 -12.17 -24.10
N LEU A 103 14.89 -12.79 -22.93
CA LEU A 103 14.38 -14.15 -22.76
C LEU A 103 12.86 -14.21 -22.91
#